data_AF-A0A495BJ95-F1
#
_entry.id   AF-A0A495BJ95-F1
#
_cell.length_a   1.000
_cell.length_b   1.000
_cell.length_c   1.000
_cell.angle_alpha   90.00
_cell.angle_beta   90.00
_cell.angle_gamma   90.00
#
_symmetry.space_group_name_H-M   'P 1'
#
loop_
_entity.id
_entity.type
_entity.pdbx_description
1 polymer ?
#
loop_
_entity_poly.entity_id
_entity_poly.type
_entity_poly.pdbx_seq_one_letter_code
_entity_poly.pdbx_strand_id
1 'polypeptide(L)' 'MESLYLLIPMSIVLVFFIGVLFWWSTRSGQFDDLEGPAHRILMDDDDTSDDAGTPPAAR' A
#
# COMPACT_ATOMS: atom_id res chain seq x y z
N MET A 1 18.29 31.18 -24.29
CA MET A 1 18.50 31.67 -22.90
C MET A 1 17.20 32.07 -22.21
N GLU A 2 16.15 32.49 -22.93
CA GLU A 2 14.86 32.86 -22.33
C GLU A 2 14.13 31.71 -21.62
N SER A 3 14.21 30.48 -22.15
CA SER A 3 13.57 29.31 -21.55
C SER A 3 14.06 28.98 -20.15
N LEU A 4 15.32 29.31 -19.82
CA LEU A 4 15.87 29.08 -18.49
C LEU A 4 15.12 29.89 -17.42
N TYR A 5 14.65 31.09 -17.75
CA TYR A 5 13.88 31.92 -16.82
C TYR A 5 12.51 31.33 -16.49
N LEU A 6 11.95 30.47 -17.34
CA LEU A 6 10.71 29.75 -17.08
C LEU A 6 10.97 28.39 -16.42
N LEU A 7 12.01 27.68 -16.87
CA LEU A 7 12.34 26.33 -16.41
C LEU A 7 12.86 26.31 -14.97
N ILE A 8 13.66 27.30 -14.55
CA ILE A 8 14.19 27.38 -13.18
C ILE A 8 13.07 27.52 -12.13
N PRO A 9 12.14 28.48 -12.21
CA PRO A 9 11.06 28.57 -11.22
C PRO A 9 10.11 27.37 -11.31
N MET A 10 9.84 26.86 -12.50
CA MET A 10 9.03 25.64 -12.68
C MET A 10 9.64 24.44 -11.96
N SER A 11 10.96 24.24 -12.08
CA SER A 11 11.64 23.12 -11.43
C SER A 11 11.66 23.25 -9.91
N ILE A 12 11.82 24.47 -9.38
CA ILE A 12 11.71 24.73 -7.94
C ILE A 12 10.31 24.34 -7.44
N VAL A 13 9.26 24.80 -8.11
CA VAL A 13 7.87 24.45 -7.76
C VAL A 13 7.66 22.94 -7.80
N LEU A 14 8.17 22.26 -8.82
CA LEU A 14 8.07 20.80 -8.95
C LEU A 14 8.78 20.07 -7.80
N VAL A 15 9.98 20.51 -7.41
CA VAL A 15 10.73 19.93 -6.29
C VAL A 15 9.96 20.11 -4.98
N PHE A 16 9.42 21.30 -4.72
CA PHE A 16 8.59 21.55 -3.54
C PHE A 16 7.32 20.71 -3.56
N PHE A 17 6.64 20.59 -4.71
CA PHE A 17 5.45 19.79 -4.87
C PHE A 17 5.70 18.32 -4.54
N ILE A 18 6.76 17.73 -5.11
CA ILE A 18 7.18 16.35 -4.81
C ILE A 18 7.55 16.21 -3.33
N GLY A 19 8.29 17.17 -2.77
CA GLY A 19 8.68 17.15 -1.36
C GLY A 19 7.48 17.16 -0.39
N VAL A 20 6.46 17.98 -0.68
CA VAL A 20 5.22 18.02 0.11
C VAL A 20 4.44 16.72 -0.01
N LEU A 21 4.28 16.19 -1.22
CA LEU A 21 3.61 14.90 -1.44
C LEU A 21 4.34 13.75 -0.72
N PHE A 22 5.66 13.74 -0.79
CA PHE A 22 6.48 12.74 -0.11
C PHE A 22 6.33 12.84 1.41
N TRP A 23 6.44 14.04 1.98
CA TRP A 23 6.21 14.27 3.41
C TRP A 23 4.81 13.84 3.85
N TRP A 24 3.80 14.17 3.06
CA TRP A 24 2.42 13.76 3.35
C TRP A 24 2.25 12.24 3.29
N SER A 25 2.84 11.59 2.29
CA SER A 25 2.82 10.13 2.14
C SER A 25 3.48 9.41 3.32
N THR A 26 4.66 9.87 3.76
CA THR A 26 5.36 9.28 4.91
C THR A 26 4.61 9.49 6.21
N ARG A 27 3.98 10.65 6.42
CA ARG A 27 3.15 10.89 7.60
C ARG A 27 1.83 10.12 7.60
N SER A 28 1.30 9.80 6.42
CA SER A 28 0.02 9.09 6.29
C SER A 28 0.09 7.60 6.64
N GLY A 29 1.25 7.10 7.10
CA GLY A 29 1.40 5.73 7.60
C GLY A 29 1.24 4.66 6.51
N GLN A 30 1.29 5.04 5.21
CA GLN A 30 1.16 4.07 4.11
C GLN A 30 2.26 3.01 4.08
N PHE A 31 3.35 3.22 4.81
CA PHE A 31 4.45 2.27 4.94
C PHE A 31 4.34 1.37 6.19
N ASP A 32 3.40 1.64 7.11
CA ASP A 32 3.22 0.84 8.33
C ASP A 32 2.42 -0.45 8.07
N ASP A 33 1.57 -0.49 7.04
CA ASP A 33 0.76 -1.66 6.69
C ASP A 33 1.34 -2.46 5.51
N LEU A 34 2.65 -2.74 5.57
CA LEU A 34 3.31 -3.69 4.66
C LEU A 34 3.24 -5.14 5.17
N GLU A 35 2.90 -5.33 6.46
CA GLU A 35 2.85 -6.64 7.12
C GLU A 35 1.48 -7.33 6.96
N GLY A 36 0.38 -6.57 6.92
CA GLY A 36 -0.99 -7.10 6.80
C GLY A 36 -1.26 -7.91 5.51
N PRO A 37 -0.84 -7.45 4.33
CA PRO A 37 -1.00 -8.21 3.08
C PRO A 37 -0.16 -9.49 3.02
N ALA A 38 1.06 -9.47 3.56
CA ALA A 38 1.97 -10.61 3.57
C ALA A 38 1.48 -11.75 4.48
N HIS A 39 0.89 -11.39 5.63
CA HIS A 39 0.33 -12.39 6.56
C HIS A 39 -0.90 -13.12 5.97
N ARG A 40 -1.74 -12.41 5.20
CA ARG A 40 -2.90 -13.04 4.54
C ARG A 40 -2.49 -14.04 3.46
N ILE A 41 -1.45 -13.77 2.68
CA ILE A 41 -0.97 -14.70 1.63
C ILE A 41 -0.42 -16.01 2.23
N LEU A 42 0.19 -15.94 3.42
CA LEU A 42 0.74 -17.14 4.07
C LEU A 42 -0.32 -17.99 4.80
N MET A 43 -1.43 -17.37 5.22
CA MET A 43 -2.50 -18.01 5.98
C MET A 43 -3.69 -18.47 5.10
N ASP A 44 -3.76 -18.07 3.83
CA ASP A 44 -4.85 -18.42 2.90
C ASP A 44 -4.83 -19.89 2.44
N ASP A 45 -3.74 -20.63 2.68
CA ASP A 45 -3.60 -22.03 2.26
C ASP A 45 -4.23 -23.03 3.27
N ASP A 46 -4.55 -22.60 4.50
CA ASP A 46 -5.06 -23.50 5.57
C ASP A 46 -6.59 -23.59 5.63
N ASP A 47 -7.35 -22.76 4.89
CA ASP A 47 -8.82 -22.75 4.91
C ASP A 47 -9.49 -23.73 3.91
N THR A 48 -8.77 -24.75 3.44
CA THR A 48 -9.34 -25.81 2.58
C THR A 48 -9.62 -27.14 3.28
N SER A 49 -9.43 -27.21 4.60
CA SER A 49 -9.66 -28.43 5.39
C SER A 49 -10.63 -28.20 6.55
N ASP A 50 -11.93 -28.25 6.29
CA ASP A 50 -12.93 -28.99 7.11
C ASP A 50 -14.39 -28.62 6.76
N ASP A 51 -14.84 -29.04 5.57
CA ASP A 51 -16.24 -29.50 5.43
C ASP A 51 -16.31 -30.83 4.68
N ALA A 52 -15.36 -31.72 4.98
CA ALA A 52 -15.51 -33.15 4.76
C ALA A 52 -16.08 -33.81 6.04
N GLY A 53 -17.19 -33.27 6.55
CA GLY A 53 -17.83 -33.70 7.80
C GLY A 53 -19.24 -34.22 7.59
N THR A 54 -19.38 -35.35 6.91
CA THR A 54 -20.64 -36.13 6.86
C THR A 54 -21.21 -36.38 8.28
N PRO A 55 -22.54 -36.29 8.48
CA PRO A 55 -23.16 -35.97 9.77
C PRO A 55 -23.46 -37.20 10.66
N PRO A 56 -23.49 -37.04 12.00
CA PRO A 56 -24.25 -37.97 12.84
C PRO A 56 -25.02 -37.25 13.95
N ALA A 57 -26.31 -36.97 13.70
CA ALA A 57 -27.26 -36.72 14.79
C ALA A 57 -28.69 -37.07 14.35
N ALA A 58 -28.96 -38.36 14.11
CA ALA A 58 -30.34 -38.84 14.03
C ALA A 58 -30.44 -40.27 14.61
N ARG A 59 -30.75 -40.29 15.91
CA ARG A 59 -31.55 -41.27 16.67
C ARG A 59 -31.02 -42.70 16.86
#